data_AF-A0A6M1U2E6-F1
#
_entry.id   AF-A0A6M1U2E6-F1
#
_cell.length_a   1.000
_cell.length_b   1.000
_cell.length_c   1.000
_cell.angle_alpha   90.00
_cell.angle_beta   90.00
_cell.angle_gamma   90.00
#
_symmetry.space_group_name_H-M   'P 1'
#
loop_
_entity.id
_entity.type
_entity.pdbx_description
1 polymer ?
#
loop_
_entity_poly.entity_id
_entity_poly.type
_entity_poly.pdbx_seq_one_letter_code
_entity_poly.pdbx_strand_id
1 'polypeptide(L)'
;MDETLALALTKEARLEIYMREYGEKILHMVYLMTKDRVTAEDITQETFVKVYRNMGSFRGESQIHTWIYRIAVNEAKKHLRKQAAT
;
A
#
# COMPACT_ATOMS: atom_id res chain seq x y z
N MET A 1 -29.41 -14.66 -2.96
CA MET A 1 -28.25 -14.20 -2.16
C MET A 1 -27.53 -13.20 -3.06
N ASP A 2 -27.56 -11.94 -2.66
CA ASP A 2 -27.27 -10.77 -3.52
C ASP A 2 -25.84 -10.80 -4.10
N GLU A 3 -25.74 -10.73 -5.43
CA GLU A 3 -24.48 -10.66 -6.19
C GLU A 3 -23.63 -9.44 -5.79
N THR A 4 -24.29 -8.37 -5.35
CA THR A 4 -23.66 -7.16 -4.80
C THR A 4 -22.89 -7.44 -3.50
N LEU A 5 -23.37 -8.39 -2.68
CA LEU A 5 -22.71 -8.80 -1.43
C LEU A 5 -21.44 -9.62 -1.69
N ALA A 6 -21.43 -10.41 -2.78
CA ALA A 6 -20.28 -11.20 -3.19
C ALA A 6 -19.14 -10.32 -3.74
N LEU A 7 -19.48 -9.27 -4.50
CA LEU A 7 -18.53 -8.27 -5.02
C LEU A 7 -17.81 -7.51 -3.90
N ALA A 8 -18.53 -7.16 -2.83
CA ALA A 8 -17.98 -6.46 -1.66
C ALA A 8 -16.95 -7.29 -0.85
N LEU A 9 -16.89 -8.61 -1.06
CA LEU A 9 -15.99 -9.53 -0.36
C LEU A 9 -14.74 -9.91 -1.16
N THR A 10 -14.64 -9.45 -2.42
CA THR A 10 -13.48 -9.73 -3.28
C THR A 10 -12.23 -9.01 -2.80
N LYS A 11 -11.05 -9.58 -3.06
CA LYS A 11 -9.77 -8.91 -2.73
C LYS A 11 -9.63 -7.62 -3.53
N GLU A 12 -10.18 -7.59 -4.73
CA GLU A 12 -10.19 -6.50 -5.69
C GLU A 12 -10.98 -5.31 -5.14
N ALA A 13 -12.23 -5.52 -4.70
CA ALA A 13 -13.04 -4.46 -4.10
C ALA A 13 -12.41 -3.90 -2.83
N ARG A 14 -11.84 -4.77 -1.98
CA ARG A 14 -11.10 -4.35 -0.78
C ARG A 14 -9.87 -3.51 -1.13
N LEU A 15 -9.13 -3.92 -2.16
CA LEU A 15 -7.97 -3.16 -2.65
C LEU A 15 -8.38 -1.78 -3.15
N GLU A 16 -9.47 -1.70 -3.93
CA GLU A 16 -9.98 -0.43 -4.44
C GLU A 16 -10.32 0.53 -3.28
N ILE A 17 -11.00 0.04 -2.24
CA ILE A 17 -11.30 0.81 -1.03
C ILE A 17 -10.00 1.30 -0.39
N TYR A 18 -9.00 0.42 -0.21
CA TYR A 18 -7.72 0.81 0.39
C TYR A 18 -6.97 1.84 -0.46
N MET A 19 -6.99 1.71 -1.78
CA MET A 19 -6.36 2.68 -2.69
C MET A 19 -7.05 4.04 -2.62
N ARG A 20 -8.39 4.06 -2.59
CA ARG A 20 -9.18 5.29 -2.48
C ARG A 20 -8.96 6.00 -1.14
N GLU A 21 -8.97 5.25 -0.05
CA GLU A 21 -8.88 5.81 1.31
C GLU A 21 -7.45 6.25 1.71
N TYR A 22 -6.45 5.50 1.24
CA TYR A 22 -5.06 5.65 1.71
C TYR A 22 -4.08 6.07 0.62
N GLY A 23 -4.41 5.95 -0.66
CA GLY A 23 -3.49 6.16 -1.79
C GLY A 23 -2.77 7.51 -1.73
N GLU A 24 -3.52 8.61 -1.66
CA GLU A 24 -2.97 9.97 -1.56
C GLU A 24 -2.08 10.15 -0.32
N LYS A 25 -2.48 9.59 0.83
CA LYS A 25 -1.73 9.74 2.08
C LYS A 25 -0.42 8.94 2.04
N ILE A 26 -0.45 7.73 1.48
CA ILE A 26 0.74 6.91 1.26
C ILE A 26 1.68 7.62 0.30
N LEU A 27 1.14 8.13 -0.81
CA LEU A 27 1.92 8.83 -1.82
C LEU A 27 2.63 10.07 -1.26
N HIS A 28 1.90 10.88 -0.51
CA HIS A 28 2.45 12.05 0.15
C HIS A 28 3.55 11.67 1.15
N MET A 29 3.30 10.68 2.01
CA MET A 29 4.30 10.21 2.98
C MET A 29 5.57 9.67 2.30
N VAL A 30 5.41 8.86 1.25
CA VAL A 30 6.55 8.32 0.51
C VAL A 30 7.31 9.45 -0.18
N TYR A 31 6.60 10.41 -0.79
CA TYR A 31 7.23 11.61 -1.37
C TYR A 31 8.02 12.40 -0.34
N LEU A 32 7.52 12.54 0.90
CA LEU A 32 8.27 13.19 1.97
C LEU A 32 9.58 12.45 2.31
N MET A 33 9.64 11.13 2.12
CA MET A 33 10.82 10.30 2.34
C MET A 33 11.80 10.30 1.16
N THR A 34 11.29 10.25 -0.08
CA THR A 34 12.12 10.09 -1.29
C THR A 34 12.50 11.41 -1.93
N LYS A 35 11.70 12.47 -1.71
CA LYS A 35 11.80 13.78 -2.38
C LYS A 35 11.75 13.71 -3.91
N ASP A 36 11.27 12.60 -4.46
CA ASP A 36 11.11 12.38 -5.89
C ASP A 36 9.71 11.84 -6.19
N ARG A 37 9.01 12.53 -7.10
CA ARG A 37 7.59 12.26 -7.40
C ARG A 37 7.41 10.91 -8.08
N VAL A 38 8.23 10.62 -9.10
CA VAL A 38 8.14 9.39 -9.90
C VAL A 38 8.42 8.17 -9.01
N THR A 39 9.51 8.23 -8.26
CA THR A 39 9.88 7.20 -7.27
C THR A 39 8.78 7.00 -6.23
N ALA A 40 8.13 8.08 -5.77
CA ALA A 40 7.05 7.97 -4.80
C ALA A 40 5.81 7.29 -5.39
N GLU A 41 5.46 7.57 -6.65
CA GLU A 41 4.38 6.88 -7.36
C GLU A 41 4.68 5.39 -7.51
N ASP A 42 5.89 5.03 -7.95
CA ASP A 42 6.32 3.64 -8.11
C ASP A 42 6.27 2.86 -6.79
N ILE A 43 6.79 3.43 -5.70
CA ILE A 43 6.75 2.81 -4.38
C ILE A 43 5.31 2.67 -3.88
N THR A 44 4.45 3.66 -4.15
CA THR A 44 3.04 3.60 -3.76
C THR A 44 2.32 2.49 -4.50
N GLN A 45 2.57 2.32 -5.80
CA GLN A 45 2.04 1.21 -6.58
C GLN A 45 2.51 -0.14 -6.03
N GLU A 46 3.82 -0.31 -5.81
CA GLU A 46 4.39 -1.55 -5.25
C GLU A 46 3.82 -1.85 -3.85
N THR A 47 3.54 -0.82 -3.05
CA THR A 47 2.87 -0.95 -1.75
C THR A 47 1.51 -1.63 -1.92
N PHE A 48 0.65 -1.13 -2.82
CA PHE A 48 -0.68 -1.70 -3.01
C PHE A 48 -0.66 -3.09 -3.67
N VAL A 49 0.31 -3.36 -4.55
CA VAL A 49 0.57 -4.73 -5.05
C VAL A 49 0.90 -5.68 -3.90
N LYS A 50 1.75 -5.26 -2.95
CA LYS A 50 2.09 -6.06 -1.77
C LYS A 50 0.92 -6.21 -0.80
N VAL A 51 0.12 -5.17 -0.62
CA VAL A 51 -1.13 -5.22 0.15
C VAL A 51 -2.05 -6.28 -0.43
N TYR A 52 -2.28 -6.28 -1.74
CA TYR A 52 -3.12 -7.27 -2.41
C TYR A 52 -2.60 -8.71 -2.21
N ARG A 53 -1.29 -8.93 -2.49
CA ARG A 53 -0.64 -10.24 -2.34
C ARG A 53 -0.72 -10.79 -0.91
N ASN A 54 -0.56 -9.92 0.09
CA ASN A 54 -0.53 -10.29 1.51
C ASN A 54 -1.86 -10.07 2.23
N MET A 55 -2.94 -9.72 1.52
CA MET A 55 -4.21 -9.39 2.15
C MET A 55 -4.79 -10.56 2.97
N GLY A 56 -4.54 -11.79 2.51
CA GLY A 56 -4.96 -13.01 3.21
C GLY A 56 -4.12 -13.39 4.43
N SER A 57 -2.91 -12.83 4.58
CA SER A 57 -2.04 -13.07 5.73
C SER A 57 -2.14 -11.98 6.80
N PHE A 58 -3.00 -10.98 6.58
CA PHE A 58 -3.27 -9.95 7.58
C PHE A 58 -4.06 -10.52 8.76
N ARG A 59 -3.38 -10.67 9.90
CA ARG A 59 -3.93 -11.31 11.11
C ARG A 59 -4.86 -10.42 11.95
N GLY A 60 -5.04 -9.14 11.60
CA GLY A 60 -5.89 -8.21 12.36
C GLY A 60 -5.30 -7.75 13.71
N GLU A 61 -4.02 -8.05 13.98
CA GLU A 61 -3.31 -7.62 15.20
C GLU A 61 -3.01 -6.11 15.24
N SER A 62 -3.23 -5.39 14.13
CA SER A 62 -3.13 -3.93 14.03
C SER A 62 -4.31 -3.40 13.22
N GLN A 63 -4.51 -2.08 13.21
CA GLN A 63 -5.44 -1.50 12.24
C GLN A 63 -4.91 -1.65 10.80
N ILE A 64 -5.83 -1.73 9.83
CA ILE A 64 -5.48 -1.92 8.42
C ILE A 64 -4.59 -0.78 7.89
N HIS A 65 -4.90 0.46 8.26
CA HIS A 65 -4.12 1.62 7.85
C HIS A 65 -2.67 1.52 8.37
N THR A 66 -2.49 1.09 9.63
CA THR A 66 -1.15 0.90 10.22
C THR A 66 -0.34 -0.14 9.46
N TRP A 67 -1.00 -1.23 9.04
CA TRP A 67 -0.36 -2.29 8.27
C TRP A 67 0.06 -1.82 6.87
N ILE A 68 -0.80 -1.09 6.16
CA ILE A 68 -0.49 -0.51 4.84
C ILE A 68 0.67 0.49 4.95
N TYR A 69 0.63 1.38 5.95
CA TYR A 69 1.70 2.35 6.21
C TYR A 69 3.04 1.66 6.47
N ARG A 70 3.03 0.56 7.24
CA ARG A 70 4.25 -0.22 7.50
C ARG A 70 4.83 -0.83 6.21
N ILE A 71 4.00 -1.32 5.30
CA ILE A 71 4.46 -1.81 3.99
C ILE A 71 5.10 -0.65 3.20
N ALA A 72 4.43 0.50 3.10
CA ALA A 72 4.94 1.66 2.36
C ALA A 72 6.29 2.15 2.89
N VAL A 73 6.40 2.31 4.21
CA VAL A 73 7.65 2.75 4.87
C VAL A 73 8.78 1.76 4.61
N ASN A 74 8.50 0.45 4.62
CA ASN A 74 9.50 -0.57 4.34
C ASN A 74 9.97 -0.52 2.87
N GLU A 75 9.05 -0.32 1.92
CA GLU A 75 9.43 -0.18 0.50
C GLU A 75 10.24 1.10 0.25
N ALA A 76 9.84 2.23 0.86
CA ALA A 76 10.59 3.47 0.75
C ALA A 76 12.01 3.33 1.33
N LYS A 77 12.15 2.74 2.53
CA LYS A 77 13.47 2.47 3.13
C LYS A 77 14.32 1.52 2.28
N LYS A 78 13.71 0.50 1.68
CA LYS A 78 14.39 -0.43 0.77
C LYS A 78 14.91 0.30 -0.47
N HIS A 79 14.10 1.18 -1.05
CA HIS A 79 14.50 1.97 -2.21
C HIS A 79 15.67 2.92 -1.87
N LEU A 80 15.56 3.68 -0.78
CA LEU A 80 16.60 4.61 -0.33
C LEU A 80 17.94 3.89 -0.04
N ARG A 81 17.89 2.69 0.57
CA ARG A 81 19.10 1.87 0.78
C ARG A 81 19.77 1.45 -0.51
N LYS A 82 19.00 1.17 -1.58
CA LYS A 82 19.56 0.82 -2.89
C LYS A 82 20.20 2.01 -3.57
N GLN A 83 19.56 3.19 -3.50
CA GLN A 83 20.14 4.42 -4.05
C GLN A 83 21.46 4.77 -3.37
N ALA A 84 21.54 4.65 -2.03
CA ALA A 84 22.77 4.97 -1.29
C ALA A 84 23.94 4.00 -1.54
N ALA A 85 23.68 2.83 -2.14
CA ALA A 85 24.70 1.83 -2.49
C ALA A 85 25.20 1.95 -3.94
N THR A 86 24.70 2.93 -4.69
CA THR A 86 25.08 3.26 -6.07
C THR A 86 25.84 4.57 -6.10
#